data_AF-A0A258W583-F1
#
_entry.id   AF-A0A258W583-F1
#
_cell.length_a   1.000
_cell.length_b   1.000
_cell.length_c   1.000
_cell.angle_alpha   90.00
_cell.angle_beta   90.00
_cell.angle_gamma   90.00
#
_symmetry.space_group_name_H-M   'P 1'
#
loop_
_entity.id
_entity.type
_entity.pdbx_description
1 polymer ?
#
loop_
_entity_poly.entity_id
_entity_poly.type
_entity_poly.pdbx_seq_one_letter_code
_entity_poly.pdbx_strand_id
1 'polypeptide(L)'
;MKYLSIGVFVTAFILGLGLNFANTEEQVIEQSSQVGTSPPASNTAAAIADAVTKNNSKNTLLTPGVPKKNTVTNSTTTPPPALTSPTATEPSTQNSTTTETSAVSLGSCNCKLGSSEENKVELEDPNKCSKDRLYFQTSLKKIDPLFLKGRTEKEGSQFPMACVGYIMRKFMDASAKPSRYYSYCSRAIGKPVRSKKTHCVTEEYVTSVYSSYVDVLDCLDVPQRDLIPKLYNESGFHINTFGAGMDAGVGQLTGPAISSVQQLASFDGKNMTWLENIKEEVNKSTKPSCQRITKIPGLFNKISADSSQRCGLIAAPENPLKNVLYMGIFYHYMLRSQTGARFYKGYTYLPKSDATKGDELVAMDRKNKDIELSGYFREYKIKARIQALGIEKPNMQALKQMMITLGYNSGMESAFIFLDKYLKARLQRKLKLAETDFDFQTHFYSNYAKKLKNPKEEARRIKDMNIIKSAPYRMPFPIFLRVAQRTGSPGYLSAVSNKLLQLDKEMGEGICTTPGFLKF
;
A
#
# COMPACT_ATOMS: atom_id res chain seq x y z
N MET A 1 25.88 21.06 81.86
CA MET A 1 26.02 21.00 80.39
C MET A 1 24.59 21.06 79.82
N LYS A 2 23.93 22.21 79.61
CA LYS A 2 24.13 23.33 78.63
C LYS A 2 24.10 22.78 77.19
N TYR A 3 23.18 23.05 76.25
CA TYR A 3 22.02 23.97 76.02
C TYR A 3 21.00 23.23 75.10
N LEU A 4 19.66 23.37 75.23
CA LEU A 4 18.76 24.39 74.60
C LEU A 4 18.81 24.35 73.04
N SER A 5 17.72 24.17 72.28
CA SER A 5 16.54 25.06 72.10
C SER A 5 15.46 24.28 71.30
N ILE A 6 14.21 24.10 71.75
CA ILE A 6 13.03 25.00 71.66
C ILE A 6 12.82 25.64 70.28
N GLY A 7 11.68 25.28 69.67
CA GLY A 7 11.08 25.91 68.50
C GLY A 7 9.69 25.33 68.20
N VAL A 8 8.70 25.72 69.02
CA VAL A 8 7.26 25.51 68.79
C VAL A 8 6.74 26.66 67.90
N PHE A 9 5.97 26.35 66.86
CA PHE A 9 4.91 27.23 66.37
C PHE A 9 3.71 26.40 65.90
N VAL A 10 2.53 26.86 66.33
CA VAL A 10 1.21 26.23 66.23
C VAL A 10 0.38 26.99 65.17
N THR A 11 -0.59 26.27 64.57
CA THR A 11 -1.76 26.72 63.75
C THR A 11 -1.47 27.27 62.34
N ALA A 12 -2.22 26.93 61.28
CA ALA A 12 -3.64 26.60 61.21
C ALA A 12 -4.01 25.59 60.08
N PHE A 13 -5.04 24.81 60.41
CA PHE A 13 -5.90 24.00 59.54
C PHE A 13 -6.71 24.89 58.58
N ILE A 14 -6.80 24.57 57.28
CA ILE A 14 -8.05 24.56 56.48
C ILE A 14 -7.98 23.44 55.44
N LEU A 15 -9.08 22.68 55.35
CA LEU A 15 -9.38 21.49 54.55
C LEU A 15 -9.28 21.65 53.03
N GLY A 16 -9.01 20.53 52.35
CA GLY A 16 -9.65 20.23 51.07
C GLY A 16 -8.88 19.29 50.12
N LEU A 17 -9.20 17.99 50.18
CA LEU A 17 -9.39 17.03 49.06
C LEU A 17 -8.35 17.07 47.91
N GLY A 18 -7.62 16.03 47.51
CA GLY A 18 -7.74 14.59 47.67
C GLY A 18 -7.01 13.93 46.48
N LEU A 19 -6.44 12.75 46.74
CA LEU A 19 -5.96 11.73 45.79
C LEU A 19 -4.60 11.94 45.08
N ASN A 20 -3.57 11.40 45.74
CA ASN A 20 -2.32 10.91 45.16
C ASN A 20 -2.55 9.62 44.36
N PHE A 21 -1.95 9.49 43.17
CA PHE A 21 -1.62 8.19 42.57
C PHE A 21 -0.14 7.92 42.80
N ALA A 22 0.14 6.93 43.65
CA ALA A 22 1.47 6.42 43.92
C ALA A 22 1.89 5.37 42.89
N ASN A 23 3.18 5.38 42.58
CA ASN A 23 3.94 4.32 41.94
C ASN A 23 3.84 3.02 42.76
N THR A 24 3.79 1.88 42.07
CA THR A 24 4.08 0.58 42.67
C THR A 24 5.19 -0.12 41.90
N GLU A 25 6.31 -0.30 42.61
CA GLU A 25 7.40 -1.22 42.30
C GLU A 25 6.99 -2.68 42.51
N GLU A 26 7.72 -3.54 41.82
CA GLU A 26 7.77 -4.99 41.91
C GLU A 26 7.94 -5.52 43.35
N GLN A 27 7.19 -6.57 43.68
CA GLN A 27 7.68 -7.60 44.60
C GLN A 27 7.51 -8.99 43.99
N VAL A 28 8.63 -9.70 44.02
CA VAL A 28 8.83 -11.12 43.72
C VAL A 28 8.36 -11.96 44.90
N ILE A 29 7.52 -12.97 44.65
CA ILE A 29 7.33 -14.11 45.57
C ILE A 29 7.33 -15.41 44.75
N GLU A 30 8.29 -16.29 45.04
CA GLU A 30 8.30 -17.70 44.68
C GLU A 30 7.19 -18.46 45.45
N GLN A 31 6.45 -19.36 44.78
CA GLN A 31 6.25 -20.73 45.28
C GLN A 31 5.54 -21.66 44.26
N SER A 32 6.25 -22.76 43.98
CA SER A 32 5.84 -24.17 43.83
C SER A 32 4.51 -24.57 43.15
N SER A 33 4.68 -25.25 42.01
CA SER A 33 4.03 -26.50 41.57
C SER A 33 2.67 -26.90 42.15
N GLN A 34 1.66 -26.98 41.29
CA GLN A 34 0.78 -28.16 41.23
C GLN A 34 0.15 -28.32 39.83
N VAL A 35 0.12 -29.58 39.41
CA VAL A 35 -0.39 -30.11 38.15
C VAL A 35 -1.91 -29.97 38.11
N GLY A 36 -2.43 -29.28 37.09
CA GLY A 36 -3.85 -29.15 36.84
C GLY A 36 -4.10 -28.87 35.36
N THR A 37 -4.45 -29.91 34.62
CA THR A 37 -4.84 -29.85 33.20
C THR A 37 -6.20 -29.17 33.04
N SER A 38 -6.25 -28.08 32.27
CA SER A 38 -7.47 -27.42 31.76
C SER A 38 -7.13 -26.64 30.48
N PRO A 39 -8.09 -26.45 29.55
CA PRO A 39 -7.86 -26.53 28.11
C PRO A 39 -7.41 -25.21 27.45
N PRO A 40 -6.73 -25.25 26.29
CA PRO A 40 -6.31 -24.06 25.58
C PRO A 40 -7.47 -23.32 24.90
N ALA A 41 -7.41 -22.00 25.02
CA ALA A 41 -8.28 -21.03 24.39
C ALA A 41 -8.37 -21.21 22.87
N SER A 42 -9.59 -21.08 22.37
CA SER A 42 -10.04 -21.46 21.04
C SER A 42 -9.41 -20.69 19.88
N ASN A 43 -9.00 -21.45 18.88
CA ASN A 43 -8.77 -21.06 17.50
C ASN A 43 -10.02 -20.41 16.85
N THR A 44 -9.98 -19.12 16.54
CA THR A 44 -11.02 -18.47 15.70
C THR A 44 -10.51 -18.07 14.31
N ALA A 45 -9.22 -18.30 14.00
CA ALA A 45 -8.64 -18.00 12.68
C ALA A 45 -8.49 -19.23 11.76
N ALA A 46 -8.65 -20.45 12.28
CA ALA A 46 -8.54 -21.69 11.50
C ALA A 46 -9.90 -22.23 11.00
N ALA A 47 -11.03 -21.77 11.58
CA ALA A 47 -12.36 -22.29 11.26
C ALA A 47 -12.99 -21.75 9.95
N ILE A 48 -12.33 -20.82 9.25
CA ILE A 48 -12.81 -20.28 7.97
C ILE A 48 -12.12 -20.98 6.77
N ALA A 49 -10.97 -21.62 6.98
CA ALA A 49 -10.27 -22.36 5.92
C ALA A 49 -10.85 -23.77 5.67
N ASP A 50 -11.47 -24.40 6.68
CA ASP A 50 -12.05 -25.75 6.56
C ASP A 50 -13.54 -25.77 6.15
N ALA A 51 -14.23 -24.63 6.19
CA ALA A 51 -15.64 -24.53 5.76
C ALA A 51 -15.81 -24.38 4.23
N VAL A 52 -14.73 -24.09 3.50
CA VAL A 52 -14.76 -23.93 2.03
C VAL A 52 -14.50 -25.26 1.30
N THR A 53 -13.93 -26.27 1.97
CA THR A 53 -13.57 -27.56 1.34
C THR A 53 -14.60 -28.67 1.55
N LYS A 54 -15.63 -28.47 2.40
CA LYS A 54 -16.65 -29.49 2.73
C LYS A 54 -18.07 -29.23 2.22
N ASN A 55 -18.32 -28.16 1.47
CA ASN A 55 -19.66 -27.83 0.95
C ASN A 55 -19.86 -28.04 -0.57
N ASN A 56 -18.97 -28.80 -1.22
CA ASN A 56 -19.12 -29.16 -2.65
C ASN A 56 -19.57 -30.62 -2.89
N SER A 57 -20.31 -31.20 -1.95
CA SER A 57 -20.85 -32.56 -2.08
C SER A 57 -22.35 -32.60 -1.82
N LYS A 58 -23.11 -31.90 -2.66
CA LYS A 58 -24.51 -32.21 -3.03
C LYS A 58 -24.97 -31.21 -4.09
N ASN A 59 -24.68 -31.51 -5.36
CA ASN A 59 -25.50 -31.02 -6.44
C ASN A 59 -25.80 -32.16 -7.41
N THR A 60 -27.07 -32.25 -7.71
CA THR A 60 -27.78 -33.36 -8.33
C THR A 60 -27.28 -33.65 -9.74
N LEU A 61 -27.09 -34.95 -9.99
CA LEU A 61 -26.76 -35.54 -11.27
C LEU A 61 -27.89 -35.23 -12.29
N LEU A 62 -27.62 -34.36 -13.26
CA LEU A 62 -28.36 -34.34 -14.52
C LEU A 62 -27.47 -34.98 -15.58
N THR A 63 -27.91 -36.14 -16.05
CA THR A 63 -27.31 -36.90 -17.15
C THR A 63 -27.38 -36.09 -18.46
N PRO A 64 -26.28 -35.95 -19.22
CA PRO A 64 -26.35 -35.47 -20.59
C PRO A 64 -26.64 -36.64 -21.53
N GLY A 65 -27.66 -36.47 -22.36
CA GLY A 65 -27.99 -37.35 -23.47
C GLY A 65 -26.88 -37.39 -24.52
N VAL A 66 -26.77 -38.57 -25.13
CA VAL A 66 -25.89 -38.91 -26.26
C VAL A 66 -26.12 -37.96 -27.44
N PRO A 67 -25.09 -37.28 -27.98
CA PRO A 67 -25.17 -36.69 -29.30
C PRO A 67 -24.71 -37.66 -30.38
N LYS A 68 -25.51 -37.73 -31.44
CA LYS A 68 -25.24 -38.44 -32.69
C LYS A 68 -23.93 -37.96 -33.33
N LYS A 69 -23.18 -38.92 -33.89
CA LYS A 69 -22.08 -38.73 -34.84
C LYS A 69 -22.50 -37.72 -35.92
N ASN A 70 -21.77 -36.61 -36.01
CA ASN A 70 -21.71 -35.80 -37.22
C ASN A 70 -20.26 -35.63 -37.65
N THR A 71 -20.13 -35.68 -38.96
CA THR A 71 -18.96 -35.80 -39.81
C THR A 71 -17.91 -34.72 -39.55
N VAL A 72 -16.65 -35.16 -39.51
CA VAL A 72 -15.46 -34.32 -39.43
C VAL A 72 -15.27 -33.59 -40.77
N THR A 73 -15.38 -32.27 -40.77
CA THR A 73 -14.76 -31.41 -41.78
C THR A 73 -13.61 -30.65 -41.12
N ASN A 74 -12.39 -30.92 -41.62
CA ASN A 74 -11.17 -30.24 -41.21
C ASN A 74 -11.26 -28.74 -41.55
N SER A 75 -11.39 -27.88 -40.54
CA SER A 75 -11.13 -26.45 -40.66
C SER A 75 -9.73 -26.13 -40.15
N THR A 76 -8.86 -25.74 -41.06
CA THR A 76 -7.51 -25.23 -40.81
C THR A 76 -7.57 -24.01 -39.89
N THR A 77 -7.17 -24.17 -38.63
CA THR A 77 -7.03 -23.05 -37.69
C THR A 77 -5.81 -22.22 -38.06
N THR A 78 -6.07 -21.00 -38.54
CA THR A 78 -5.09 -19.94 -38.75
C THR A 78 -4.66 -19.39 -37.38
N PRO A 79 -3.36 -19.14 -37.13
CA PRO A 79 -2.92 -18.50 -35.89
C PRO A 79 -3.51 -17.09 -35.76
N PRO A 80 -3.77 -16.61 -34.53
CA PRO A 80 -4.30 -15.28 -34.30
C PRO A 80 -3.34 -14.20 -34.82
N PRO A 81 -3.85 -13.05 -35.31
CA PRO A 81 -3.03 -11.98 -35.84
C PRO A 81 -2.08 -11.45 -34.76
N ALA A 82 -0.83 -11.20 -35.14
CA ALA A 82 0.16 -10.58 -34.28
C ALA A 82 -0.36 -9.23 -33.79
N LEU A 83 -0.57 -9.07 -32.47
CA LEU A 83 -0.81 -7.77 -31.86
C LEU A 83 0.40 -6.89 -32.16
N THR A 84 0.21 -5.87 -33.00
CA THR A 84 1.17 -4.79 -33.18
C THR A 84 1.32 -4.09 -31.84
N SER A 85 2.54 -4.13 -31.31
CA SER A 85 2.90 -3.29 -30.16
C SER A 85 2.68 -1.82 -30.57
N PRO A 86 2.20 -0.94 -29.69
CA PRO A 86 2.06 0.46 -30.04
C PRO A 86 3.42 0.97 -30.51
N THR A 87 3.50 1.38 -31.77
CA THR A 87 4.66 2.05 -32.34
C THR A 87 4.94 3.27 -31.48
N ALA A 88 6.13 3.32 -30.88
CA ALA A 88 6.59 4.51 -30.18
C ALA A 88 6.49 5.68 -31.17
N THR A 89 5.56 6.60 -30.91
CA THR A 89 5.38 7.79 -31.73
C THR A 89 6.66 8.62 -31.58
N GLU A 90 7.37 8.84 -32.70
CA GLU A 90 8.49 9.78 -32.74
C GLU A 90 8.02 11.15 -32.23
N PRO A 91 8.77 11.79 -31.33
CA PRO A 91 8.39 13.10 -30.83
C PRO A 91 8.56 14.14 -31.94
N SER A 92 7.45 14.79 -32.30
CA SER A 92 7.44 15.97 -33.17
C SER A 92 8.29 17.08 -32.55
N THR A 93 9.24 17.57 -33.32
CA THR A 93 10.10 18.73 -33.02
C THR A 93 9.23 19.98 -32.86
N GLN A 94 8.94 20.35 -31.60
CA GLN A 94 8.49 21.69 -31.26
C GLN A 94 9.67 22.46 -30.65
N ASN A 95 10.03 23.58 -31.28
CA ASN A 95 11.02 24.54 -30.80
C ASN A 95 10.58 25.09 -29.44
N SER A 96 11.22 24.58 -28.39
CA SER A 96 11.10 25.05 -27.01
C SER A 96 12.34 25.87 -26.67
N THR A 97 12.12 27.13 -26.33
CA THR A 97 13.10 28.08 -25.84
C THR A 97 13.84 27.47 -24.65
N THR A 98 15.14 27.25 -24.83
CA THR A 98 16.08 26.69 -23.86
C THR A 98 16.21 27.59 -22.64
N THR A 99 15.42 27.30 -21.60
CA THR A 99 15.81 27.58 -20.21
C THR A 99 16.85 26.53 -19.81
N GLU A 100 18.08 26.98 -19.59
CA GLU A 100 19.19 26.16 -19.11
C GLU A 100 18.78 25.40 -17.84
N THR A 101 18.56 24.10 -17.99
CA THR A 101 18.40 23.17 -16.87
C THR A 101 19.80 22.76 -16.44
N SER A 102 20.29 23.43 -15.41
CA SER A 102 21.57 23.14 -14.78
C SER A 102 21.65 21.66 -14.41
N ALA A 103 22.77 21.02 -14.77
CA ALA A 103 23.07 19.64 -14.48
C ALA A 103 22.93 19.34 -12.97
N VAL A 104 22.02 18.44 -12.62
CA VAL A 104 21.86 17.94 -11.25
C VAL A 104 23.05 17.03 -10.94
N SER A 105 24.04 17.59 -10.25
CA SER A 105 25.10 16.84 -9.57
C SER A 105 24.48 15.85 -8.58
N LEU A 106 24.52 14.56 -8.92
CA LEU A 106 24.07 13.43 -8.09
C LEU A 106 25.12 13.07 -7.00
N GLY A 107 25.81 14.05 -6.42
CA GLY A 107 26.89 13.85 -5.44
C GLY A 107 26.67 14.49 -4.07
N SER A 108 25.54 15.14 -3.86
CA SER A 108 25.00 15.44 -2.55
C SER A 108 23.53 15.74 -2.78
N CYS A 109 22.63 14.95 -2.22
CA CYS A 109 21.20 15.09 -2.44
C CYS A 109 20.59 16.35 -1.76
N ASN A 110 21.33 17.47 -1.74
CA ASN A 110 20.85 18.83 -1.48
C ASN A 110 19.93 19.29 -2.62
N CYS A 111 18.89 18.51 -2.90
CA CYS A 111 17.88 18.86 -3.88
C CYS A 111 17.01 19.93 -3.24
N LYS A 112 17.12 21.18 -3.70
CA LYS A 112 16.06 22.17 -3.48
C LYS A 112 14.84 21.68 -4.25
N LEU A 113 13.77 21.30 -3.55
CA LEU A 113 12.50 20.95 -4.15
C LEU A 113 11.49 22.07 -3.89
N GLY A 114 11.17 22.84 -4.93
CA GLY A 114 10.38 24.06 -4.82
C GLY A 114 11.23 25.32 -4.63
N SER A 115 10.54 26.47 -4.50
CA SER A 115 11.17 27.80 -4.45
C SER A 115 11.62 28.24 -3.05
N SER A 116 11.27 27.49 -2.00
CA SER A 116 11.65 27.79 -0.61
C SER A 116 12.94 27.06 -0.21
N GLU A 117 13.85 27.77 0.47
CA GLU A 117 15.05 27.18 1.10
C GLU A 117 14.70 26.13 2.17
N GLU A 118 13.50 26.21 2.75
CA GLU A 118 13.02 25.28 3.79
C GLU A 118 12.72 23.87 3.25
N ASN A 119 12.61 23.70 1.93
CA ASN A 119 12.28 22.42 1.29
C ASN A 119 13.52 21.63 0.84
N LYS A 120 14.69 21.95 1.38
CA LYS A 120 15.92 21.16 1.17
C LYS A 120 15.85 19.85 1.93
N VAL A 121 15.89 18.74 1.20
CA VAL A 121 15.99 17.40 1.80
C VAL A 121 17.45 17.10 2.08
N GLU A 122 17.95 17.44 3.25
CA GLU A 122 19.31 17.05 3.66
C GLU A 122 19.34 15.57 4.03
N LEU A 123 20.23 14.77 3.43
CA LEU A 123 20.43 13.37 3.81
C LEU A 123 21.45 13.26 4.95
N GLU A 124 21.36 12.19 5.74
CA GLU A 124 22.26 11.99 6.87
C GLU A 124 23.66 11.56 6.39
N ASP A 125 24.70 12.17 6.97
CA ASP A 125 26.09 11.74 6.77
C ASP A 125 26.34 10.45 7.57
N PRO A 126 26.78 9.36 6.93
CA PRO A 126 27.06 8.11 7.63
C PRO A 126 28.08 8.27 8.77
N ASN A 127 29.02 9.21 8.68
CA ASN A 127 30.03 9.43 9.72
C ASN A 127 29.45 10.09 10.99
N LYS A 128 28.29 10.76 10.86
CA LYS A 128 27.57 11.39 11.99
C LYS A 128 26.53 10.45 12.60
N CYS A 129 26.26 9.31 11.95
CA CYS A 129 25.29 8.34 12.42
C CYS A 129 25.91 7.37 13.44
N SER A 130 25.13 7.02 14.46
CA SER A 130 25.53 6.01 15.44
C SER A 130 25.62 4.62 14.79
N LYS A 131 26.56 3.79 15.23
CA LYS A 131 26.79 2.43 14.66
C LYS A 131 25.53 1.57 14.64
N ASP A 132 24.67 1.71 15.65
CA ASP A 132 23.40 0.98 15.77
C ASP A 132 22.29 1.49 14.84
N ARG A 133 22.53 2.56 14.08
CA ARG A 133 21.70 3.03 12.95
C ARG A 133 22.33 2.71 11.60
N LEU A 134 23.55 2.17 11.54
CA LEU A 134 24.27 1.86 10.30
C LEU A 134 24.29 0.36 9.97
N TYR A 135 23.34 -0.41 10.50
CA TYR A 135 23.33 -1.87 10.37
C TYR A 135 23.10 -2.41 8.94
N PHE A 136 22.74 -1.56 7.97
CA PHE A 136 22.74 -1.92 6.54
C PHE A 136 23.98 -1.47 5.77
N GLN A 137 24.87 -0.65 6.34
CA GLN A 137 25.96 -0.02 5.57
C GLN A 137 26.85 -1.03 4.83
N THR A 138 27.12 -2.18 5.45
CA THR A 138 27.92 -3.24 4.82
C THR A 138 27.12 -4.07 3.81
N SER A 139 25.81 -4.23 4.01
CA SER A 139 24.96 -5.03 3.11
C SER A 139 24.43 -4.22 1.93
N LEU A 140 24.28 -2.90 2.03
CA LEU A 140 23.94 -2.01 0.90
C LEU A 140 25.03 -2.05 -0.18
N LYS A 141 26.30 -2.12 0.21
CA LYS A 141 27.43 -2.29 -0.72
C LYS A 141 27.41 -3.59 -1.52
N LYS A 142 26.57 -4.56 -1.12
CA LYS A 142 26.37 -5.82 -1.83
C LYS A 142 25.19 -5.77 -2.80
N ILE A 143 24.41 -4.69 -2.79
CA ILE A 143 23.39 -4.44 -3.81
C ILE A 143 24.11 -4.23 -5.14
N ASP A 144 23.52 -4.77 -6.21
CA ASP A 144 24.05 -4.60 -7.55
C ASP A 144 24.27 -3.10 -7.86
N PRO A 145 25.47 -2.69 -8.33
CA PRO A 145 25.81 -1.29 -8.57
C PRO A 145 24.81 -0.55 -9.47
N LEU A 146 24.09 -1.26 -10.35
CA LEU A 146 23.04 -0.67 -11.18
C LEU A 146 21.96 0.00 -10.33
N PHE A 147 21.68 -0.49 -9.13
CA PHE A 147 20.66 0.04 -8.22
C PHE A 147 21.21 1.04 -7.20
N LEU A 148 22.52 1.31 -7.20
CA LEU A 148 23.15 2.37 -6.39
C LEU A 148 23.32 3.68 -7.18
N LYS A 149 22.80 3.73 -8.42
CA LYS A 149 22.73 4.95 -9.24
C LYS A 149 21.29 5.45 -9.29
N GLY A 150 21.07 6.75 -9.07
CA GLY A 150 19.76 7.38 -9.24
C GLY A 150 19.23 7.27 -10.68
N ARG A 151 17.90 7.38 -10.83
CA ARG A 151 17.18 7.39 -12.12
C ARG A 151 16.63 8.78 -12.46
N THR A 152 16.75 9.15 -13.72
CA THR A 152 16.16 10.36 -14.31
C THR A 152 14.79 10.10 -14.93
N GLU A 153 14.07 11.15 -15.30
CA GLU A 153 12.76 11.02 -15.98
C GLU A 153 12.85 10.27 -17.31
N LYS A 154 13.94 10.50 -18.07
CA LYS A 154 14.22 9.80 -19.34
C LYS A 154 14.42 8.29 -19.16
N GLU A 155 14.74 7.86 -17.93
CA GLU A 155 14.94 6.45 -17.58
C GLU A 155 13.68 5.80 -16.98
N GLY A 156 12.54 6.48 -17.05
CA GLY A 156 11.24 5.99 -16.56
C GLY A 156 10.87 6.46 -15.16
N SER A 157 11.67 7.32 -14.51
CA SER A 157 11.23 7.94 -13.27
C SER A 157 10.10 8.93 -13.52
N GLN A 158 9.09 8.93 -12.66
CA GLN A 158 8.02 9.93 -12.72
C GLN A 158 8.17 11.00 -11.63
N PHE A 159 9.10 10.89 -10.68
CA PHE A 159 9.18 11.81 -9.55
C PHE A 159 10.62 11.91 -9.00
N PRO A 160 11.02 12.99 -8.32
CA PRO A 160 12.39 13.16 -7.88
C PRO A 160 12.74 12.27 -6.68
N MET A 161 13.99 11.78 -6.63
CA MET A 161 14.53 10.96 -5.53
C MET A 161 14.37 11.60 -4.15
N ALA A 162 14.46 12.93 -4.08
CA ALA A 162 14.31 13.65 -2.82
C ALA A 162 12.91 13.53 -2.21
N CYS A 163 11.86 13.13 -2.95
CA CYS A 163 10.59 12.70 -2.36
C CYS A 163 10.77 11.49 -1.42
N VAL A 164 11.55 10.48 -1.84
CA VAL A 164 11.85 9.29 -1.01
C VAL A 164 12.65 9.69 0.23
N GLY A 165 13.70 10.51 0.04
CA GLY A 165 14.52 11.02 1.15
C GLY A 165 13.70 11.80 2.17
N TYR A 166 12.81 12.69 1.73
CA TYR A 166 11.89 13.44 2.61
C TYR A 166 11.00 12.48 3.40
N ILE A 167 10.36 11.53 2.71
CA ILE A 167 9.45 10.57 3.32
C ILE A 167 10.18 9.74 4.37
N MET A 168 11.36 9.20 4.06
CA MET A 168 12.16 8.43 5.02
C MET A 168 12.51 9.22 6.27
N ARG A 169 12.84 10.52 6.12
CA ARG A 169 13.17 11.41 7.25
C ARG A 169 11.96 11.81 8.10
N LYS A 170 10.81 12.01 7.47
CA LYS A 170 9.59 12.46 8.18
C LYS A 170 8.75 11.31 8.72
N PHE A 171 8.94 10.10 8.21
CA PHE A 171 8.19 8.94 8.69
C PHE A 171 8.53 8.65 10.15
N MET A 172 7.49 8.71 11.00
CA MET A 172 7.58 8.53 12.45
C MET A 172 8.60 9.46 13.14
N ASP A 173 8.87 10.63 12.53
CA ASP A 173 9.93 11.58 12.92
C ASP A 173 11.28 10.89 13.18
N ALA A 174 11.61 9.90 12.33
CA ALA A 174 12.87 9.16 12.22
C ALA A 174 13.64 9.01 13.53
N SER A 175 12.93 8.68 14.62
CA SER A 175 13.50 8.83 15.95
C SER A 175 14.73 7.93 16.05
N ALA A 176 15.86 8.48 16.52
CA ALA A 176 17.01 7.70 16.96
C ALA A 176 16.68 6.81 18.18
N LYS A 177 15.39 6.62 18.50
CA LYS A 177 14.89 5.77 19.56
C LYS A 177 14.45 4.42 18.97
N PRO A 178 14.68 3.33 19.69
CA PRO A 178 14.10 2.03 19.37
C PRO A 178 12.59 2.11 19.19
N SER A 179 12.06 1.46 18.15
CA SER A 179 10.63 1.43 17.87
C SER A 179 10.20 0.05 17.40
N ARG A 180 9.04 -0.41 17.86
CA ARG A 180 8.45 -1.70 17.48
C ARG A 180 8.18 -1.86 15.99
N TYR A 181 8.16 -0.74 15.27
CA TYR A 181 7.92 -0.65 13.83
C TYR A 181 9.18 -0.86 12.99
N TYR A 182 10.35 -0.96 13.62
CA TYR A 182 11.61 -1.27 12.94
C TYR A 182 12.17 -2.57 13.49
N SER A 183 12.67 -3.39 12.57
CA SER A 183 13.32 -4.66 12.92
C SER A 183 14.68 -4.79 12.27
N TYR A 184 15.44 -5.80 12.69
CA TYR A 184 16.73 -6.15 12.11
C TYR A 184 16.80 -7.64 11.83
N CYS A 185 17.53 -7.99 10.79
CA CYS A 185 17.86 -9.35 10.42
C CYS A 185 19.36 -9.43 10.11
N SER A 186 20.05 -10.35 10.75
CA SER A 186 21.48 -10.60 10.48
C SER A 186 21.71 -11.37 9.18
N ARG A 187 20.69 -12.06 8.68
CA ARG A 187 20.70 -12.88 7.46
C ARG A 187 19.35 -12.78 6.77
N ALA A 188 19.27 -13.18 5.50
CA ALA A 188 18.03 -13.21 4.72
C ALA A 188 17.01 -14.26 5.22
N ILE A 189 17.45 -15.26 5.98
CA ILE A 189 16.59 -16.33 6.52
C ILE A 189 16.44 -16.11 8.03
N GLY A 190 15.23 -16.33 8.54
CA GLY A 190 14.92 -16.27 9.96
C GLY A 190 13.93 -15.18 10.37
N LYS A 191 13.82 -15.01 11.70
CA LYS A 191 12.82 -14.16 12.36
C LYS A 191 13.37 -12.75 12.59
N PRO A 192 12.63 -11.70 12.19
CA PRO A 192 13.00 -10.32 12.50
C PRO A 192 13.14 -10.05 14.01
N VAL A 193 14.20 -9.35 14.38
CA VAL A 193 14.41 -8.84 15.75
C VAL A 193 13.85 -7.42 15.83
N ARG A 194 12.73 -7.26 16.55
CA ARG A 194 11.99 -5.98 16.70
C ARG A 194 12.72 -4.94 17.56
N SER A 195 12.12 -3.76 17.64
CA SER A 195 12.52 -2.67 18.54
C SER A 195 13.90 -2.15 18.22
N LYS A 196 14.15 -1.87 16.94
CA LYS A 196 15.39 -1.26 16.47
C LYS A 196 15.20 0.22 16.21
N LYS A 197 16.31 0.94 16.13
CA LYS A 197 16.31 2.33 15.64
C LYS A 197 16.09 2.32 14.13
N THR A 198 15.67 3.45 13.59
CA THR A 198 15.68 3.69 12.15
C THR A 198 17.10 3.60 11.60
N HIS A 199 17.21 3.09 10.37
CA HIS A 199 18.47 3.20 9.66
C HIS A 199 18.79 4.67 9.39
N CYS A 200 20.08 5.00 9.29
CA CYS A 200 20.53 6.31 8.85
C CYS A 200 20.06 6.56 7.41
N VAL A 201 19.40 7.68 7.14
CA VAL A 201 18.87 8.05 5.83
C VAL A 201 19.99 8.65 4.97
N THR A 202 20.95 7.82 4.60
CA THR A 202 22.11 8.18 3.76
C THR A 202 21.74 8.19 2.28
N GLU A 203 22.59 8.81 1.45
CA GLU A 203 22.41 8.84 -0.01
C GLU A 203 22.42 7.43 -0.63
N GLU A 204 23.32 6.55 -0.20
CA GLU A 204 23.38 5.16 -0.66
C GLU A 204 22.07 4.42 -0.34
N TYR A 205 21.55 4.59 0.88
CA TYR A 205 20.31 3.96 1.31
C TYR A 205 19.10 4.48 0.51
N VAL A 206 18.94 5.80 0.41
CA VAL A 206 17.85 6.41 -0.36
C VAL A 206 17.92 6.02 -1.83
N THR A 207 19.11 6.06 -2.44
CA THR A 207 19.31 5.69 -3.84
C THR A 207 18.94 4.23 -4.09
N SER A 208 19.37 3.32 -3.22
CA SER A 208 19.03 1.89 -3.34
C SER A 208 17.52 1.64 -3.37
N VAL A 209 16.78 2.32 -2.49
CA VAL A 209 15.31 2.20 -2.39
C VAL A 209 14.64 2.88 -3.59
N TYR A 210 15.04 4.10 -3.92
CA TYR A 210 14.47 4.86 -5.03
C TYR A 210 14.66 4.14 -6.37
N SER A 211 15.87 3.68 -6.68
CA SER A 211 16.15 3.02 -7.95
C SER A 211 15.46 1.66 -8.05
N SER A 212 15.37 0.91 -6.95
CA SER A 212 14.56 -0.32 -6.89
C SER A 212 13.07 -0.03 -7.13
N TYR A 213 12.57 1.07 -6.56
CA TYR A 213 11.18 1.49 -6.73
C TYR A 213 10.85 1.90 -8.15
N VAL A 214 11.62 2.81 -8.72
CA VAL A 214 11.42 3.29 -10.09
C VAL A 214 11.54 2.15 -11.10
N ASP A 215 12.59 1.34 -11.03
CA ASP A 215 12.79 0.28 -12.02
C ASP A 215 11.70 -0.80 -11.95
N VAL A 216 11.30 -1.24 -10.76
CA VAL A 216 10.24 -2.24 -10.64
C VAL A 216 8.91 -1.68 -11.12
N LEU A 217 8.52 -0.48 -10.66
CA LEU A 217 7.20 0.05 -11.01
C LEU A 217 7.10 0.50 -12.46
N ASP A 218 8.17 1.04 -13.04
CA ASP A 218 8.21 1.32 -14.49
C ASP A 218 8.12 0.02 -15.30
N CYS A 219 8.92 -0.99 -14.94
CA CYS A 219 8.89 -2.28 -15.63
C CYS A 219 7.51 -2.94 -15.58
N LEU A 220 6.90 -2.93 -14.39
CA LEU A 220 5.59 -3.49 -14.19
C LEU A 220 4.46 -2.56 -14.60
N ASP A 221 4.72 -1.37 -15.15
CA ASP A 221 3.68 -0.41 -15.52
C ASP A 221 2.67 -0.13 -14.37
N VAL A 222 3.22 0.09 -13.18
CA VAL A 222 2.49 0.51 -11.98
C VAL A 222 2.66 2.03 -11.83
N PRO A 223 1.59 2.79 -11.54
CA PRO A 223 1.68 4.24 -11.40
C PRO A 223 2.50 4.63 -10.16
N GLN A 224 3.75 5.08 -10.39
CA GLN A 224 4.73 5.35 -9.33
C GLN A 224 4.22 6.40 -8.33
N ARG A 225 3.64 7.49 -8.81
CA ARG A 225 3.16 8.59 -7.95
C ARG A 225 1.94 8.24 -7.10
N ASP A 226 1.09 7.33 -7.58
CA ASP A 226 -0.13 6.91 -6.87
C ASP A 226 0.19 6.12 -5.60
N LEU A 227 1.29 5.35 -5.60
CA LEU A 227 1.67 4.53 -4.45
C LEU A 227 2.49 5.30 -3.41
N ILE A 228 3.03 6.48 -3.72
CA ILE A 228 3.89 7.24 -2.81
C ILE A 228 3.18 7.61 -1.49
N PRO A 229 1.97 8.20 -1.49
CA PRO A 229 1.26 8.51 -0.25
C PRO A 229 0.99 7.28 0.61
N LYS A 230 0.73 6.14 -0.04
CA LYS A 230 0.52 4.86 0.64
C LYS A 230 1.82 4.39 1.31
N LEU A 231 2.94 4.40 0.60
CA LEU A 231 4.23 3.98 1.17
C LEU A 231 4.72 4.94 2.24
N TYR A 232 4.42 6.23 2.13
CA TYR A 232 4.63 7.17 3.22
C TYR A 232 3.80 6.81 4.46
N ASN A 233 2.54 6.42 4.29
CA ASN A 233 1.72 5.99 5.42
C ASN A 233 2.20 4.68 6.08
N GLU A 234 2.74 3.75 5.30
CA GLU A 234 2.93 2.36 5.72
C GLU A 234 4.35 2.05 6.17
N SER A 235 5.36 2.49 5.40
CA SER A 235 6.76 2.13 5.65
C SER A 235 7.70 3.31 5.76
N GLY A 236 7.29 4.48 5.28
CA GLY A 236 8.22 5.58 5.06
C GLY A 236 9.34 5.21 4.09
N PHE A 237 9.11 4.28 3.17
CA PHE A 237 10.12 3.69 2.30
C PHE A 237 11.27 2.94 3.01
N HIS A 238 11.22 2.72 4.32
CA HIS A 238 12.31 2.03 5.02
C HIS A 238 12.30 0.51 4.73
N ILE A 239 13.48 -0.02 4.40
CA ILE A 239 13.69 -1.47 4.12
C ILE A 239 13.30 -2.31 5.34
N ASN A 240 13.51 -1.78 6.55
CA ASN A 240 13.35 -2.55 7.77
C ASN A 240 12.08 -2.26 8.57
N THR A 241 11.12 -1.55 7.97
CA THR A 241 9.81 -1.38 8.58
C THR A 241 9.15 -2.74 8.73
N PHE A 242 8.68 -3.02 9.94
CA PHE A 242 8.02 -4.25 10.31
C PHE A 242 6.77 -3.96 11.15
N GLY A 243 5.63 -3.92 10.48
CA GLY A 243 4.33 -3.59 11.06
C GLY A 243 3.91 -4.54 12.17
N ALA A 244 2.92 -4.13 12.97
CA ALA A 244 2.39 -4.97 14.06
C ALA A 244 1.74 -6.27 13.52
N GLY A 245 1.17 -6.23 12.31
CA GLY A 245 0.65 -7.39 11.58
C GLY A 245 1.71 -8.32 10.99
N MET A 246 3.00 -8.10 11.30
CA MET A 246 4.15 -8.77 10.66
C MET A 246 4.30 -8.42 9.17
N ASP A 247 3.78 -7.25 8.79
CA ASP A 247 3.90 -6.65 7.47
C ASP A 247 5.35 -6.18 7.28
N ALA A 248 5.98 -6.54 6.17
CA ALA A 248 7.42 -6.42 6.05
C ALA A 248 7.88 -5.53 4.89
N GLY A 249 8.89 -4.71 5.16
CA GLY A 249 9.70 -3.97 4.20
C GLY A 249 9.01 -2.78 3.57
N VAL A 250 9.58 -2.30 2.46
CA VAL A 250 9.13 -1.07 1.77
C VAL A 250 7.64 -1.14 1.44
N GLY A 251 7.16 -2.23 0.86
CA GLY A 251 5.76 -2.45 0.50
C GLY A 251 4.85 -2.85 1.66
N GLN A 252 5.36 -3.09 2.88
CA GLN A 252 4.60 -3.67 4.00
C GLN A 252 3.78 -4.90 3.56
N LEU A 253 4.47 -5.91 3.01
CA LEU A 253 3.81 -7.11 2.50
C LEU A 253 3.37 -8.02 3.64
N THR A 254 2.09 -8.38 3.63
CA THR A 254 1.47 -9.32 4.57
C THR A 254 1.68 -10.77 4.11
N GLY A 255 1.46 -11.75 4.99
CA GLY A 255 1.45 -13.17 4.58
C GLY A 255 0.46 -13.47 3.46
N PRO A 256 -0.82 -13.05 3.60
CA PRO A 256 -1.79 -13.18 2.52
C PRO A 256 -1.34 -12.54 1.20
N ALA A 257 -0.76 -11.33 1.21
CA ALA A 257 -0.31 -10.68 -0.02
C ALA A 257 0.80 -11.49 -0.73
N ILE A 258 1.72 -12.06 0.04
CA ILE A 258 2.80 -12.92 -0.48
C ILE A 258 2.22 -14.22 -1.05
N SER A 259 1.26 -14.83 -0.36
CA SER A 259 0.57 -16.01 -0.84
C SER A 259 -0.17 -15.73 -2.14
N SER A 260 -0.82 -14.57 -2.30
CA SER A 260 -1.48 -14.16 -3.55
C SER A 260 -0.50 -14.06 -4.73
N VAL A 261 0.70 -13.51 -4.51
CA VAL A 261 1.77 -13.46 -5.54
C VAL A 261 2.24 -14.88 -5.95
N GLN A 262 2.12 -15.85 -5.06
CA GLN A 262 2.54 -17.23 -5.28
C GLN A 262 1.37 -18.17 -5.58
N GLN A 263 0.15 -17.63 -5.71
CA GLN A 263 -1.05 -18.39 -5.98
C GLN A 263 -1.07 -18.83 -7.45
N LEU A 264 -1.37 -20.11 -7.68
CA LEU A 264 -1.61 -20.65 -9.03
C LEU A 264 -2.88 -20.01 -9.63
N ALA A 265 -2.77 -19.62 -10.90
CA ALA A 265 -3.90 -19.17 -11.70
C ALA A 265 -3.72 -19.61 -13.17
N SER A 266 -4.81 -19.56 -13.92
CA SER A 266 -4.76 -19.81 -15.37
C SER A 266 -4.44 -18.51 -16.13
N PHE A 267 -3.38 -18.57 -16.92
CA PHE A 267 -2.93 -17.52 -17.83
C PHE A 267 -2.81 -18.14 -19.22
N ASP A 268 -3.71 -17.76 -20.14
CA ASP A 268 -3.74 -18.26 -21.51
C ASP A 268 -3.67 -19.79 -21.61
N GLY A 269 -4.45 -20.47 -20.76
CA GLY A 269 -4.53 -21.93 -20.70
C GLY A 269 -3.40 -22.62 -19.92
N LYS A 270 -2.40 -21.87 -19.43
CA LYS A 270 -1.32 -22.40 -18.58
C LYS A 270 -1.59 -22.14 -17.10
N ASN A 271 -1.38 -23.16 -16.27
CA ASN A 271 -1.43 -23.02 -14.82
C ASN A 271 -0.05 -22.62 -14.29
N MET A 272 0.08 -21.39 -13.82
CA MET A 272 1.31 -20.88 -13.22
C MET A 272 1.00 -19.88 -12.11
N THR A 273 1.98 -19.59 -11.26
CA THR A 273 1.85 -18.55 -10.24
C THR A 273 1.94 -17.16 -10.85
N TRP A 274 1.43 -16.15 -10.15
CA TRP A 274 1.60 -14.75 -10.56
C TRP A 274 3.07 -14.35 -10.68
N LEU A 275 3.93 -14.82 -9.78
CA LEU A 275 5.37 -14.61 -9.84
C LEU A 275 6.00 -15.16 -11.13
N GLU A 276 5.61 -16.38 -11.54
CA GLU A 276 6.09 -17.02 -12.76
C GLU A 276 5.58 -16.30 -14.01
N ASN A 277 4.28 -15.97 -14.05
CA ASN A 277 3.69 -15.22 -15.16
C ASN A 277 4.36 -13.86 -15.36
N ILE A 278 4.50 -13.08 -14.28
CA ILE A 278 5.16 -11.77 -14.37
C ILE A 278 6.62 -11.92 -14.79
N LYS A 279 7.35 -12.93 -14.28
CA LYS A 279 8.72 -13.20 -14.74
C LYS A 279 8.77 -13.45 -16.25
N GLU A 280 7.86 -14.27 -16.79
CA GLU A 280 7.78 -14.56 -18.21
C GLU A 280 7.52 -13.29 -19.03
N GLU A 281 6.56 -12.47 -18.62
CA GLU A 281 6.20 -11.23 -19.32
C GLU A 281 7.25 -10.13 -19.21
N VAL A 282 7.94 -10.03 -18.08
CA VAL A 282 9.06 -9.11 -17.89
C VAL A 282 10.24 -9.51 -18.79
N ASN A 283 10.54 -10.81 -18.94
CA ASN A 283 11.60 -11.29 -19.84
C ASN A 283 11.33 -10.97 -21.32
N LYS A 284 10.06 -10.83 -21.70
CA LYS A 284 9.65 -10.44 -23.07
C LYS A 284 9.66 -8.92 -23.29
N SER A 285 9.81 -8.13 -22.24
CA SER A 285 9.70 -6.67 -22.33
C SER A 285 10.97 -6.04 -22.89
N THR A 286 10.80 -5.00 -23.70
CA THR A 286 11.89 -4.16 -24.22
C THR A 286 12.20 -2.97 -23.31
N LYS A 287 11.45 -2.76 -22.22
CA LYS A 287 11.69 -1.65 -21.30
C LYS A 287 13.08 -1.77 -20.65
N PRO A 288 13.91 -0.70 -20.65
CA PRO A 288 15.21 -0.72 -19.99
C PRO A 288 15.14 -1.11 -18.51
N SER A 289 14.10 -0.68 -17.81
CA SER A 289 13.83 -1.05 -16.41
C SER A 289 13.62 -2.56 -16.24
N CYS A 290 12.85 -3.19 -17.13
CA CYS A 290 12.66 -4.64 -17.15
C CYS A 290 13.97 -5.37 -17.42
N GLN A 291 14.75 -4.92 -18.41
CA GLN A 291 16.05 -5.51 -18.74
C GLN A 291 17.06 -5.41 -17.59
N ARG A 292 16.95 -4.41 -16.71
CA ARG A 292 17.78 -4.32 -15.51
C ARG A 292 17.37 -5.33 -14.45
N ILE A 293 16.07 -5.44 -14.14
CA ILE A 293 15.61 -6.35 -13.07
C ILE A 293 15.78 -7.83 -13.45
N THR A 294 15.69 -8.19 -14.73
CA THR A 294 15.87 -9.59 -15.18
C THR A 294 17.30 -10.11 -15.03
N LYS A 295 18.28 -9.21 -14.99
CA LYS A 295 19.69 -9.55 -14.80
C LYS A 295 20.02 -9.95 -13.36
N ILE A 296 19.14 -9.67 -12.39
CA ILE A 296 19.40 -9.93 -10.98
C ILE A 296 19.12 -11.40 -10.63
N PRO A 297 20.14 -12.21 -10.29
CA PRO A 297 19.96 -13.62 -9.99
C PRO A 297 19.05 -13.83 -8.78
N GLY A 298 18.11 -14.77 -8.89
CA GLY A 298 17.23 -15.17 -7.79
C GLY A 298 16.20 -14.12 -7.36
N LEU A 299 16.08 -12.99 -8.08
CA LEU A 299 15.10 -11.94 -7.76
C LEU A 299 13.67 -12.49 -7.76
N PHE A 300 13.34 -13.34 -8.75
CA PHE A 300 12.03 -14.00 -8.89
C PHE A 300 11.91 -15.32 -8.11
N ASN A 301 12.80 -15.58 -7.14
CA ASN A 301 12.65 -16.75 -6.28
C ASN A 301 11.54 -16.52 -5.26
N LYS A 302 10.76 -17.57 -4.98
CA LYS A 302 9.72 -17.56 -3.95
C LYS A 302 10.28 -17.09 -2.60
N ILE A 303 9.45 -16.37 -1.86
CA ILE A 303 9.72 -15.96 -0.48
C ILE A 303 8.75 -16.69 0.44
N SER A 304 9.16 -16.96 1.68
CA SER A 304 8.23 -17.60 2.61
C SER A 304 7.07 -16.67 2.96
N ALA A 305 5.84 -17.19 2.93
CA ALA A 305 4.68 -16.50 3.49
C ALA A 305 4.65 -16.59 5.04
N ASP A 306 5.48 -17.44 5.65
CA ASP A 306 5.61 -17.56 7.10
C ASP A 306 6.23 -16.30 7.71
N SER A 307 5.53 -15.76 8.72
CA SER A 307 5.99 -14.64 9.54
C SER A 307 7.35 -14.89 10.21
N SER A 308 7.69 -16.15 10.52
CA SER A 308 8.96 -16.54 11.12
C SER A 308 10.16 -16.44 10.18
N GLN A 309 9.91 -16.31 8.87
CA GLN A 309 10.91 -16.26 7.80
C GLN A 309 10.91 -14.92 7.05
N ARG A 310 10.44 -13.85 7.70
CA ARG A 310 10.27 -12.52 7.10
C ARG A 310 11.56 -11.74 6.87
N CYS A 311 12.71 -12.25 7.33
CA CYS A 311 13.99 -11.59 7.08
C CYS A 311 14.30 -11.39 5.59
N GLY A 312 13.81 -12.26 4.70
CA GLY A 312 14.02 -12.15 3.26
C GLY A 312 13.31 -10.96 2.61
N LEU A 313 12.51 -10.21 3.38
CA LEU A 313 11.80 -9.01 2.96
C LEU A 313 12.31 -7.71 3.60
N ILE A 314 13.22 -7.81 4.58
CA ILE A 314 13.73 -6.65 5.33
C ILE A 314 15.26 -6.62 5.47
N ALA A 315 15.96 -7.61 4.91
CA ALA A 315 17.42 -7.65 4.89
C ALA A 315 17.97 -7.26 3.51
N ALA A 316 19.06 -6.50 3.49
CA ALA A 316 19.90 -6.29 2.31
C ALA A 316 20.91 -7.45 2.18
N PRO A 317 21.36 -7.78 0.96
CA PRO A 317 21.17 -7.03 -0.29
C PRO A 317 19.88 -7.36 -1.07
N GLU A 318 19.13 -8.39 -0.72
CA GLU A 318 17.94 -8.81 -1.50
C GLU A 318 16.86 -7.73 -1.53
N ASN A 319 16.78 -6.92 -0.47
CA ASN A 319 15.87 -5.79 -0.35
C ASN A 319 16.66 -4.47 -0.48
N PRO A 320 16.08 -3.43 -1.10
CA PRO A 320 14.64 -3.21 -1.29
C PRO A 320 14.02 -3.90 -2.51
N LEU A 321 14.83 -4.30 -3.49
CA LEU A 321 14.37 -4.74 -4.80
C LEU A 321 13.34 -5.87 -4.76
N LYS A 322 13.61 -6.94 -3.98
CA LYS A 322 12.70 -8.09 -3.90
C LYS A 322 11.36 -7.75 -3.27
N ASN A 323 11.35 -6.98 -2.18
CA ASN A 323 10.12 -6.52 -1.53
C ASN A 323 9.27 -5.66 -2.47
N VAL A 324 9.90 -4.71 -3.18
CA VAL A 324 9.19 -3.85 -4.11
C VAL A 324 8.67 -4.63 -5.32
N LEU A 325 9.42 -5.60 -5.83
CA LEU A 325 8.95 -6.52 -6.88
C LEU A 325 7.67 -7.24 -6.46
N TYR A 326 7.65 -7.84 -5.27
CA TYR A 326 6.47 -8.52 -4.76
C TYR A 326 5.28 -7.57 -4.59
N MET A 327 5.50 -6.34 -4.14
CA MET A 327 4.46 -5.31 -4.07
C MET A 327 3.90 -4.99 -5.46
N GLY A 328 4.76 -4.84 -6.47
CA GLY A 328 4.33 -4.59 -7.85
C GLY A 328 3.55 -5.76 -8.46
N ILE A 329 3.96 -7.01 -8.20
CA ILE A 329 3.20 -8.19 -8.63
C ILE A 329 1.86 -8.28 -7.90
N PHE A 330 1.84 -8.00 -6.60
CA PHE A 330 0.60 -7.98 -5.82
C PHE A 330 -0.36 -6.88 -6.31
N TYR A 331 0.15 -5.73 -6.74
CA TYR A 331 -0.66 -4.70 -7.40
C TYR A 331 -1.36 -5.25 -8.65
N HIS A 332 -0.67 -6.01 -9.50
CA HIS A 332 -1.26 -6.63 -10.69
C HIS A 332 -2.28 -7.72 -10.38
N TYR A 333 -2.00 -8.53 -9.35
CA TYR A 333 -2.99 -9.47 -8.82
C TYR A 333 -4.29 -8.73 -8.49
N MET A 334 -4.20 -7.62 -7.75
CA MET A 334 -5.37 -6.82 -7.41
C MET A 334 -6.04 -6.19 -8.62
N LEU A 335 -5.25 -5.61 -9.51
CA LEU A 335 -5.76 -4.93 -10.69
C LEU A 335 -6.55 -5.89 -11.59
N ARG A 336 -6.06 -7.11 -11.82
CA ARG A 336 -6.79 -8.11 -12.61
C ARG A 336 -8.11 -8.51 -11.95
N SER A 337 -8.12 -8.79 -10.65
CA SER A 337 -9.36 -9.16 -9.96
C SER A 337 -10.39 -8.02 -9.99
N GLN A 338 -9.94 -6.79 -9.81
CA GLN A 338 -10.84 -5.64 -9.72
C GLN A 338 -11.34 -5.18 -11.09
N THR A 339 -10.50 -5.19 -12.12
CA THR A 339 -10.81 -4.57 -13.43
C THR A 339 -10.72 -5.52 -14.62
N GLY A 340 -10.29 -6.75 -14.42
CA GLY A 340 -9.96 -7.70 -15.49
C GLY A 340 -8.66 -7.39 -16.24
N ALA A 341 -7.85 -6.44 -15.76
CA ALA A 341 -6.61 -6.05 -16.45
C ALA A 341 -5.64 -7.24 -16.62
N ARG A 342 -4.85 -7.19 -17.69
CA ARG A 342 -3.78 -8.15 -17.96
C ARG A 342 -2.46 -7.40 -18.08
N PHE A 343 -1.39 -7.97 -17.52
CA PHE A 343 -0.03 -7.50 -17.71
C PHE A 343 0.62 -8.32 -18.83
N TYR A 344 1.18 -7.65 -19.83
CA TYR A 344 1.78 -8.29 -20.99
C TYR A 344 2.98 -7.47 -21.47
N LYS A 345 4.14 -8.11 -21.65
CA LYS A 345 5.40 -7.51 -22.16
C LYS A 345 5.82 -6.19 -21.49
N GLY A 346 5.54 -6.00 -20.21
CA GLY A 346 5.88 -4.76 -19.49
C GLY A 346 4.79 -3.69 -19.50
N TYR A 347 3.59 -3.97 -20.02
CA TYR A 347 2.48 -3.00 -20.09
C TYR A 347 1.18 -3.59 -19.56
N THR A 348 0.32 -2.71 -19.06
CA THR A 348 -1.01 -3.07 -18.55
C THR A 348 -2.08 -2.81 -19.60
N TYR A 349 -2.92 -3.81 -19.84
CA TYR A 349 -4.04 -3.75 -20.76
C TYR A 349 -5.36 -4.00 -20.05
N LEU A 350 -6.42 -3.36 -20.52
CA LEU A 350 -7.80 -3.63 -20.12
C LEU A 350 -8.51 -4.44 -21.20
N PRO A 351 -9.38 -5.39 -20.82
CA PRO A 351 -10.25 -6.04 -21.79
C PRO A 351 -11.24 -5.02 -22.34
N LYS A 352 -11.46 -5.04 -23.65
CA LYS A 352 -12.52 -4.24 -24.27
C LYS A 352 -13.87 -4.68 -23.72
N SER A 353 -14.77 -3.73 -23.52
CA SER A 353 -16.05 -3.97 -22.86
C SER A 353 -17.04 -4.77 -23.70
N ASP A 354 -16.84 -4.81 -25.01
CA ASP A 354 -17.70 -5.53 -25.94
C ASP A 354 -17.43 -7.04 -25.85
N ALA A 355 -18.21 -7.71 -24.99
CA ALA A 355 -18.15 -9.16 -24.79
C ALA A 355 -18.40 -9.97 -26.08
N THR A 356 -18.90 -9.34 -27.14
CA THR A 356 -19.19 -10.00 -28.42
C THR A 356 -17.99 -10.03 -29.37
N LYS A 357 -16.93 -9.27 -29.11
CA LYS A 357 -15.79 -9.08 -30.05
C LYS A 357 -14.47 -9.74 -29.65
N GLY A 358 -14.53 -10.77 -28.79
CA GLY A 358 -13.35 -11.55 -28.39
C GLY A 358 -12.43 -10.82 -27.40
N ASP A 359 -11.33 -11.48 -27.01
CA ASP A 359 -10.33 -11.03 -26.03
C ASP A 359 -9.48 -9.82 -26.52
N GLU A 360 -10.09 -8.80 -27.12
CA GLU A 360 -9.37 -7.59 -27.53
C GLU A 360 -8.88 -6.84 -26.28
N LEU A 361 -7.57 -6.56 -26.25
CA LEU A 361 -6.90 -5.86 -25.16
C LEU A 361 -6.53 -4.44 -25.61
N VAL A 362 -6.93 -3.44 -24.83
CA VAL A 362 -6.56 -2.04 -25.05
C VAL A 362 -5.56 -1.59 -24.00
N ALA A 363 -4.55 -0.80 -24.39
CA ALA A 363 -3.61 -0.24 -23.43
C ALA A 363 -4.37 0.61 -22.40
N MET A 364 -4.01 0.50 -21.12
CA MET A 364 -4.66 1.28 -20.07
C MET A 364 -4.27 2.75 -20.20
N ASP A 365 -5.15 3.57 -20.79
CA ASP A 365 -5.01 5.02 -20.74
C ASP A 365 -5.40 5.53 -19.34
N ARG A 366 -4.40 6.03 -18.60
CA ARG A 366 -4.59 6.55 -17.24
C ARG A 366 -5.24 7.94 -17.22
N LYS A 367 -5.29 8.65 -18.36
CA LYS A 367 -5.93 9.96 -18.49
C LYS A 367 -7.42 9.85 -18.77
N ASN A 368 -7.87 8.72 -19.33
CA ASN A 368 -9.29 8.48 -19.53
C ASN A 368 -10.00 8.24 -18.19
N LYS A 369 -10.92 9.14 -17.83
CA LYS A 369 -11.70 9.06 -16.58
C LYS A 369 -12.87 8.10 -16.68
N ASP A 370 -13.47 7.96 -17.87
CA ASP A 370 -14.62 7.09 -18.13
C ASP A 370 -14.16 5.81 -18.84
N ILE A 371 -13.53 4.95 -18.05
CA ILE A 371 -13.10 3.62 -18.49
C ILE A 371 -14.12 2.57 -18.05
N GLU A 372 -14.47 1.69 -18.98
CA GLU A 372 -15.30 0.54 -18.67
C GLU A 372 -14.45 -0.54 -18.00
N LEU A 373 -14.70 -0.81 -16.72
CA LEU A 373 -13.93 -1.74 -15.91
C LEU A 373 -14.65 -3.10 -15.84
N SER A 374 -13.90 -4.19 -16.01
CA SER A 374 -14.39 -5.57 -15.81
C SER A 374 -14.22 -6.01 -14.35
N GLY A 375 -14.13 -7.32 -14.08
CA GLY A 375 -13.90 -7.88 -12.73
C GLY A 375 -15.00 -7.46 -11.74
N TYR A 376 -14.60 -7.17 -10.51
CA TYR A 376 -15.54 -6.73 -9.48
C TYR A 376 -16.30 -5.45 -9.83
N PHE A 377 -15.73 -4.51 -10.59
CA PHE A 377 -16.49 -3.33 -11.03
C PHE A 377 -17.73 -3.70 -11.86
N ARG A 378 -17.59 -4.69 -12.74
CA ARG A 378 -18.69 -5.21 -13.57
C ARG A 378 -19.61 -6.12 -12.78
N GLU A 379 -19.06 -7.08 -12.03
CA GLU A 379 -19.83 -8.04 -11.24
C GLU A 379 -20.79 -7.34 -10.25
N TYR A 380 -20.29 -6.33 -9.55
CA TYR A 380 -21.08 -5.56 -8.59
C TYR A 380 -21.89 -4.43 -9.22
N LYS A 381 -21.84 -4.26 -10.56
CA LYS A 381 -22.54 -3.21 -11.33
C LYS A 381 -22.27 -1.80 -10.79
N ILE A 382 -21.03 -1.52 -10.40
CA ILE A 382 -20.66 -0.30 -9.65
C ILE A 382 -21.00 0.98 -10.44
N LYS A 383 -20.57 1.06 -11.71
CA LYS A 383 -20.80 2.21 -12.60
C LYS A 383 -22.30 2.53 -12.73
N ALA A 384 -23.10 1.52 -13.09
CA ALA A 384 -24.55 1.65 -13.25
C ALA A 384 -25.25 2.15 -11.98
N ARG A 385 -24.80 1.72 -10.79
CA ARG A 385 -25.39 2.17 -9.53
C ARG A 385 -25.02 3.60 -9.18
N ILE A 386 -23.78 4.00 -9.43
CA ILE A 386 -23.35 5.40 -9.23
C ILE A 386 -24.15 6.33 -10.16
N GLN A 387 -24.37 5.92 -11.41
CA GLN A 387 -25.23 6.64 -12.36
C GLN A 387 -26.68 6.72 -11.89
N ALA A 388 -27.28 5.62 -11.44
CA ALA A 388 -28.63 5.61 -10.89
C ALA A 388 -28.80 6.52 -9.66
N LEU A 389 -27.72 6.74 -8.92
CA LEU A 389 -27.65 7.62 -7.76
C LEU A 389 -27.40 9.10 -8.13
N GLY A 390 -27.23 9.44 -9.41
CA GLY A 390 -27.21 10.83 -9.89
C GLY A 390 -25.87 11.36 -10.42
N ILE A 391 -24.81 10.55 -10.44
CA ILE A 391 -23.53 10.94 -11.07
C ILE A 391 -23.49 10.33 -12.47
N GLU A 392 -23.86 11.10 -13.50
CA GLU A 392 -24.01 10.59 -14.87
C GLU A 392 -22.69 10.09 -15.50
N LYS A 393 -21.59 10.79 -15.24
CA LYS A 393 -20.25 10.50 -15.78
C LYS A 393 -19.25 10.23 -14.65
N PRO A 394 -19.34 9.06 -13.98
CA PRO A 394 -18.48 8.77 -12.84
C PRO A 394 -17.01 8.65 -13.27
N ASN A 395 -16.10 9.20 -12.47
CA ASN A 395 -14.67 9.03 -12.65
C ASN A 395 -14.22 7.64 -12.19
N MET A 396 -14.39 6.66 -13.06
CA MET A 396 -14.09 5.25 -12.77
C MET A 396 -12.60 5.02 -12.53
N GLN A 397 -11.73 5.85 -13.12
CA GLN A 397 -10.29 5.79 -12.88
C GLN A 397 -9.93 6.15 -11.42
N ALA A 398 -10.50 7.23 -10.87
CA ALA A 398 -10.28 7.62 -9.49
C ALA A 398 -10.85 6.57 -8.52
N LEU A 399 -12.05 6.06 -8.80
CA LEU A 399 -12.66 5.02 -7.98
C LEU A 399 -11.84 3.72 -7.98
N LYS A 400 -11.28 3.33 -9.12
CA LYS A 400 -10.33 2.23 -9.23
C LYS A 400 -9.12 2.45 -8.31
N GLN A 401 -8.49 3.61 -8.36
CA GLN A 401 -7.35 3.93 -7.48
C GLN A 401 -7.73 3.84 -6.00
N MET A 402 -8.92 4.34 -5.60
CA MET A 402 -9.43 4.21 -4.23
C MET A 402 -9.61 2.74 -3.82
N MET A 403 -10.19 1.92 -4.70
CA MET A 403 -10.46 0.51 -4.40
C MET A 403 -9.21 -0.36 -4.37
N ILE A 404 -8.22 -0.08 -5.21
CA ILE A 404 -6.90 -0.74 -5.13
C ILE A 404 -6.22 -0.36 -3.81
N THR A 405 -6.20 0.92 -3.48
CA THR A 405 -5.54 1.41 -2.26
C THR A 405 -6.21 0.84 -1.00
N LEU A 406 -7.55 0.83 -0.95
CA LEU A 406 -8.30 0.22 0.15
C LEU A 406 -8.10 -1.29 0.20
N GLY A 407 -8.10 -1.95 -0.97
CA GLY A 407 -7.91 -3.39 -1.10
C GLY A 407 -6.57 -3.89 -0.55
N TYR A 408 -5.51 -3.07 -0.66
CA TYR A 408 -4.23 -3.38 -0.04
C TYR A 408 -4.32 -3.51 1.49
N ASN A 409 -5.18 -2.71 2.12
CA ASN A 409 -5.34 -2.66 3.57
C ASN A 409 -6.40 -3.64 4.11
N SER A 410 -7.55 -3.74 3.44
CA SER A 410 -8.69 -4.55 3.92
C SER A 410 -8.85 -5.90 3.22
N GLY A 411 -8.04 -6.17 2.19
CA GLY A 411 -8.32 -7.20 1.19
C GLY A 411 -9.24 -6.67 0.08
N MET A 412 -9.05 -7.18 -1.14
CA MET A 412 -9.73 -6.70 -2.34
C MET A 412 -11.25 -6.85 -2.27
N GLU A 413 -11.71 -8.05 -1.89
CA GLU A 413 -13.14 -8.36 -1.81
C GLU A 413 -13.82 -7.49 -0.76
N SER A 414 -13.20 -7.33 0.42
CA SER A 414 -13.69 -6.45 1.49
C SER A 414 -13.91 -5.02 0.99
N ALA A 415 -12.97 -4.46 0.22
CA ALA A 415 -13.09 -3.10 -0.32
C ALA A 415 -14.35 -2.93 -1.17
N PHE A 416 -14.63 -3.91 -2.05
CA PHE A 416 -15.84 -3.91 -2.88
C PHE A 416 -17.11 -4.21 -2.09
N ILE A 417 -17.06 -5.08 -1.09
CA ILE A 417 -18.19 -5.33 -0.19
C ILE A 417 -18.60 -4.02 0.51
N PHE A 418 -17.65 -3.21 0.97
CA PHE A 418 -17.97 -1.93 1.60
C PHE A 418 -18.60 -0.95 0.60
N LEU A 419 -18.03 -0.81 -0.60
CA LEU A 419 -18.58 0.05 -1.64
C LEU A 419 -19.98 -0.40 -2.08
N ASP A 420 -20.17 -1.70 -2.35
CA ASP A 420 -21.45 -2.30 -2.75
C ASP A 420 -22.53 -2.06 -1.69
N LYS A 421 -22.22 -2.29 -0.41
CA LYS A 421 -23.13 -2.03 0.71
C LYS A 421 -23.51 -0.56 0.79
N TYR A 422 -22.55 0.35 0.65
CA TYR A 422 -22.79 1.78 0.65
C TYR A 422 -23.76 2.21 -0.47
N LEU A 423 -23.48 1.77 -1.71
CA LEU A 423 -24.30 2.10 -2.88
C LEU A 423 -25.71 1.50 -2.80
N LYS A 424 -25.86 0.22 -2.41
CA LYS A 424 -27.19 -0.42 -2.23
C LYS A 424 -28.04 0.32 -1.22
N ALA A 425 -27.44 0.67 -0.09
CA ALA A 425 -28.15 1.32 0.99
C ALA A 425 -28.56 2.76 0.68
N ARG A 426 -27.81 3.47 -0.18
CA ARG A 426 -28.25 4.76 -0.74
C ARG A 426 -29.38 4.59 -1.76
N LEU A 427 -29.30 3.60 -2.65
CA LEU A 427 -30.35 3.29 -3.63
C LEU A 427 -31.68 2.97 -2.93
N GLN A 428 -31.66 2.06 -1.94
CA GLN A 428 -32.84 1.67 -1.17
C GLN A 428 -33.52 2.86 -0.49
N ARG A 429 -32.72 3.85 -0.05
CA ARG A 429 -33.21 5.06 0.63
C ARG A 429 -33.45 6.24 -0.32
N LYS A 430 -33.27 6.05 -1.64
CA LYS A 430 -33.37 7.09 -2.67
C LYS A 430 -32.49 8.32 -2.37
N LEU A 431 -31.31 8.11 -1.76
CA LEU A 431 -30.35 9.17 -1.47
C LEU A 431 -29.45 9.39 -2.68
N LYS A 432 -29.41 10.59 -3.25
CA LYS A 432 -28.51 10.91 -4.36
C LYS A 432 -27.05 10.93 -3.93
N LEU A 433 -26.13 10.69 -4.87
CA LEU A 433 -24.69 10.88 -4.70
C LEU A 433 -24.25 12.21 -5.30
N ALA A 434 -23.25 12.83 -4.68
CA ALA A 434 -22.43 13.87 -5.27
C ALA A 434 -20.98 13.38 -5.38
N GLU A 435 -20.17 13.99 -6.26
CA GLU A 435 -18.74 13.63 -6.39
C GLU A 435 -18.00 13.77 -5.05
N THR A 436 -18.36 14.78 -4.26
CA THR A 436 -17.83 15.02 -2.91
C THR A 436 -18.13 13.91 -1.90
N ASP A 437 -19.05 12.97 -2.20
CA ASP A 437 -19.25 11.79 -1.37
C ASP A 437 -18.07 10.81 -1.42
N PHE A 438 -17.17 10.95 -2.39
CA PHE A 438 -15.96 10.12 -2.56
C PHE A 438 -14.66 10.89 -2.35
N ASP A 439 -14.72 12.13 -1.86
CA ASP A 439 -13.54 12.95 -1.65
C ASP A 439 -12.88 12.64 -0.29
N PHE A 440 -11.74 11.95 -0.32
CA PHE A 440 -11.02 11.59 0.90
C PHE A 440 -10.18 12.73 1.48
N GLN A 441 -9.99 13.82 0.74
CA GLN A 441 -9.21 14.99 1.13
C GLN A 441 -10.07 15.99 1.94
N THR A 442 -11.34 16.18 1.57
CA THR A 442 -12.23 17.14 2.26
C THR A 442 -12.82 16.62 3.56
N HIS A 443 -13.09 15.31 3.65
CA HIS A 443 -13.71 14.70 4.84
C HIS A 443 -12.69 14.40 5.96
N PHE A 444 -11.73 15.30 6.12
CA PHE A 444 -10.66 15.16 7.09
C PHE A 444 -11.11 15.46 8.52
N TYR A 445 -10.63 14.63 9.43
CA TYR A 445 -10.96 14.67 10.84
C TYR A 445 -10.05 15.61 11.63
N SER A 446 -9.09 16.39 11.09
CA SER A 446 -8.39 17.37 11.96
C SER A 446 -9.35 18.38 12.57
N ASN A 447 -10.45 18.70 11.88
CA ASN A 447 -11.49 19.54 12.45
C ASN A 447 -12.34 18.81 13.50
N TYR A 448 -12.35 17.47 13.50
CA TYR A 448 -13.08 16.63 14.46
C TYR A 448 -12.20 15.98 15.57
N ALA A 449 -10.87 15.90 15.41
CA ALA A 449 -9.89 15.30 16.35
C ALA A 449 -8.91 16.31 16.95
N LYS A 450 -8.98 17.60 16.62
CA LYS A 450 -8.39 18.61 17.50
C LYS A 450 -8.96 18.35 18.90
N LYS A 451 -8.08 18.21 19.90
CA LYS A 451 -8.45 17.96 21.31
C LYS A 451 -9.55 18.95 21.70
N LEU A 452 -10.79 18.49 21.72
CA LEU A 452 -11.91 19.28 22.19
C LEU A 452 -11.69 19.43 23.69
N LYS A 453 -11.24 20.62 24.10
CA LYS A 453 -11.16 20.98 25.52
C LYS A 453 -12.56 21.24 26.11
N ASN A 454 -13.59 21.29 25.27
CA ASN A 454 -14.93 21.72 25.61
C ASN A 454 -15.92 20.54 25.74
N PRO A 455 -16.51 20.32 26.93
CA PRO A 455 -17.54 19.29 27.16
C PRO A 455 -18.76 19.38 26.22
N LYS A 456 -19.13 20.59 25.76
CA LYS A 456 -20.25 20.76 24.81
C LYS A 456 -19.92 20.19 23.43
N GLU A 457 -18.67 20.30 22.99
CA GLU A 457 -18.23 19.72 21.72
C GLU A 457 -18.14 18.19 21.82
N GLU A 458 -17.71 17.65 22.96
CA GLU A 458 -17.72 16.19 23.19
C GLU A 458 -19.14 15.62 23.26
N ALA A 459 -20.09 16.30 23.89
CA ALA A 459 -21.51 15.92 23.87
C ALA A 459 -22.12 15.97 22.45
N ARG A 460 -21.76 17.00 21.67
CA ARG A 460 -22.14 17.10 20.25
C ARG A 460 -21.54 15.95 19.44
N ARG A 461 -20.29 15.60 19.71
CA ARG A 461 -19.59 14.46 19.10
C ARG A 461 -20.23 13.13 19.45
N ILE A 462 -20.63 12.89 20.69
CA ILE A 462 -21.36 11.66 21.09
C ILE A 462 -22.71 11.59 20.35
N LYS A 463 -23.43 12.71 20.27
CA LYS A 463 -24.68 12.80 19.49
C LYS A 463 -24.44 12.53 18.00
N ASP A 464 -23.42 13.14 17.42
CA ASP A 464 -23.02 12.91 16.03
C ASP A 464 -22.62 11.45 15.83
N MET A 465 -21.84 10.83 16.72
CA MET A 465 -21.50 9.41 16.65
C MET A 465 -22.74 8.50 16.73
N ASN A 466 -23.75 8.87 17.52
CA ASN A 466 -25.01 8.13 17.58
C ASN A 466 -25.83 8.30 16.30
N ILE A 467 -25.81 9.47 15.66
CA ILE A 467 -26.41 9.71 14.34
C ILE A 467 -25.65 8.96 13.23
N ILE A 468 -24.32 9.00 13.28
CA ILE A 468 -23.41 8.27 12.41
C ILE A 468 -23.69 6.76 12.48
N LYS A 469 -23.95 6.22 13.68
CA LYS A 469 -24.31 4.81 13.88
C LYS A 469 -25.73 4.49 13.40
N SER A 470 -26.69 5.40 13.52
CA SER A 470 -28.09 5.14 13.17
C SER A 470 -28.41 5.29 11.68
N ALA A 471 -27.62 6.08 10.92
CA ALA A 471 -27.82 6.27 9.48
C ALA A 471 -26.51 6.44 8.68
N PRO A 472 -25.56 5.49 8.72
CA PRO A 472 -24.23 5.68 8.14
C PRO A 472 -24.22 5.92 6.63
N TYR A 473 -25.31 5.59 5.94
CA TYR A 473 -25.44 5.72 4.49
C TYR A 473 -25.81 7.13 4.01
N ARG A 474 -26.22 8.03 4.92
CA ARG A 474 -26.38 9.46 4.63
C ARG A 474 -25.06 10.21 4.61
N MET A 475 -23.98 9.56 5.04
CA MET A 475 -22.66 10.16 5.12
C MET A 475 -21.90 9.97 3.80
N PRO A 476 -20.86 10.77 3.56
CA PRO A 476 -19.86 10.50 2.54
C PRO A 476 -19.19 9.13 2.76
N PHE A 477 -18.75 8.50 1.67
CA PHE A 477 -18.10 7.19 1.68
C PHE A 477 -16.87 7.11 2.61
N PRO A 478 -15.99 8.12 2.71
CA PRO A 478 -14.88 8.11 3.68
C PRO A 478 -15.35 7.93 5.13
N ILE A 479 -16.47 8.57 5.51
CA ILE A 479 -17.03 8.48 6.86
C ILE A 479 -17.75 7.15 7.05
N PHE A 480 -18.46 6.66 6.03
CA PHE A 480 -19.04 5.32 6.04
C PHE A 480 -17.99 4.24 6.31
N LEU A 481 -16.84 4.28 5.61
CA LEU A 481 -15.76 3.30 5.80
C LEU A 481 -15.25 3.28 7.24
N ARG A 482 -15.10 4.42 7.91
CA ARG A 482 -14.66 4.46 9.31
C ARG A 482 -15.58 3.72 10.28
N VAL A 483 -16.88 3.65 9.95
CA VAL A 483 -17.89 2.99 10.79
C VAL A 483 -18.07 1.54 10.41
N ALA A 484 -18.13 1.27 9.10
CA ALA A 484 -18.50 -0.02 8.55
C ALA A 484 -17.30 -0.97 8.37
N GLN A 485 -16.09 -0.45 8.22
CA GLN A 485 -14.89 -1.25 8.00
C GLN A 485 -14.56 -2.04 9.27
N ARG A 486 -14.62 -3.38 9.16
CA ARG A 486 -14.26 -4.31 10.24
C ARG A 486 -12.93 -5.03 10.01
N THR A 487 -12.42 -4.97 8.78
CA THR A 487 -11.16 -5.59 8.35
C THR A 487 -10.18 -4.51 7.88
N GLY A 488 -8.90 -4.66 8.19
CA GLY A 488 -7.93 -3.58 8.01
C GLY A 488 -8.10 -2.44 9.01
N SER A 489 -7.50 -1.29 8.74
CA SER A 489 -7.56 -0.11 9.61
C SER A 489 -8.70 0.82 9.18
N PRO A 490 -9.74 1.04 10.00
CA PRO A 490 -10.77 2.04 9.69
C PRO A 490 -10.15 3.42 9.43
N GLY A 491 -10.57 4.08 8.36
CA GLY A 491 -10.05 5.39 7.96
C GLY A 491 -8.69 5.35 7.24
N TYR A 492 -8.21 4.18 6.84
CA TYR A 492 -6.95 4.01 6.11
C TYR A 492 -6.79 4.98 4.92
N LEU A 493 -7.77 5.04 4.02
CA LEU A 493 -7.72 5.94 2.87
C LEU A 493 -7.61 7.42 3.27
N SER A 494 -8.24 7.83 4.36
CA SER A 494 -8.06 9.20 4.89
C SER A 494 -6.63 9.41 5.38
N ALA A 495 -6.00 8.41 6.02
CA ALA A 495 -4.62 8.51 6.46
C ALA A 495 -3.64 8.64 5.27
N VAL A 496 -3.86 7.84 4.22
CA VAL A 496 -3.12 7.94 2.95
C VAL A 496 -3.32 9.31 2.29
N SER A 497 -4.57 9.80 2.25
CA SER A 497 -4.89 11.13 1.73
C SER A 497 -4.19 12.26 2.50
N ASN A 498 -4.05 12.15 3.82
CA ASN A 498 -3.27 13.12 4.60
C ASN A 498 -1.79 13.12 4.23
N LYS A 499 -1.22 11.94 3.94
CA LYS A 499 0.17 11.83 3.48
C LYS A 499 0.36 12.44 2.10
N LEU A 500 -0.63 12.34 1.22
CA LEU A 500 -0.66 13.09 -0.04
C LEU A 500 -0.65 14.60 0.22
N LEU A 501 -1.62 15.12 1.00
CA LEU A 501 -1.73 16.56 1.26
C LEU A 501 -0.48 17.11 1.96
N GLN A 502 0.13 16.33 2.85
CA GLN A 502 1.40 16.68 3.47
C GLN A 502 2.51 16.77 2.43
N LEU A 503 2.62 15.81 1.51
CA LEU A 503 3.64 15.87 0.45
C LEU A 503 3.42 17.05 -0.49
N ASP A 504 2.19 17.30 -0.93
CA ASP A 504 1.91 18.42 -1.84
C ASP A 504 2.18 19.77 -1.18
N LYS A 505 1.86 19.92 0.10
CA LYS A 505 2.17 21.13 0.86
C LYS A 505 3.67 21.37 0.97
N GLU A 506 4.44 20.32 1.26
CA GLU A 506 5.85 20.46 1.67
C GLU A 506 6.82 20.34 0.49
N MET A 507 6.43 19.61 -0.55
CA MET A 507 7.25 19.35 -1.73
C MET A 507 6.72 20.03 -2.99
N GLY A 508 5.50 20.59 -2.95
CA GLY A 508 4.76 21.17 -4.08
C GLY A 508 3.80 20.16 -4.71
N GLU A 509 2.62 20.65 -5.09
CA GLU A 509 1.55 19.84 -5.69
C GLU A 509 2.03 19.16 -6.98
N GLY A 510 1.77 17.86 -7.09
CA GLY A 510 2.09 17.10 -8.28
C GLY A 510 3.58 16.82 -8.48
N ILE A 511 4.46 17.18 -7.53
CA ILE A 511 5.89 16.83 -7.61
C ILE A 511 6.10 15.38 -7.18
N CYS A 512 5.61 15.00 -6.00
CA CYS A 512 5.73 13.64 -5.47
C CYS A 512 4.47 12.79 -5.70
N THR A 513 3.34 13.39 -6.04
CA THR A 513 2.04 12.72 -6.08
C THR A 513 1.35 12.95 -7.43
N THR A 514 0.31 12.18 -7.71
CA THR A 514 -0.54 12.40 -8.89
C THR A 514 -1.63 13.41 -8.52
N PRO A 515 -1.77 14.53 -9.24
CA PRO A 515 -2.86 15.47 -9.01
C PRO A 515 -4.24 14.78 -9.05
N GLY A 516 -5.06 15.03 -8.04
CA GLY A 516 -6.38 14.42 -7.91
C GLY A 516 -6.38 12.95 -7.42
N PHE A 517 -5.26 12.40 -6.96
CA PHE A 517 -5.26 11.07 -6.34
C PHE A 517 -6.16 11.04 -5.08
N LEU A 518 -7.04 10.04 -5.01
CA LEU A 518 -8.12 9.91 -4.01
C LEU A 518 -9.14 11.07 -4.02
N LYS A 519 -9.26 11.77 -5.16
CA LYS A 519 -10.34 12.72 -5.46
C LYS A 519 -11.16 12.17 -6.63
N PHE A 520 -12.46 12.04 -6.44
CA PHE A 520 -13.38 11.51 -7.45
C PHE A 520 -13.63 12.54 -8.54
#